data_AF-A0AAV2EU07-F1
#
_entry.id   AF-A0AAV2EU07-F1
#
_cell.length_a   1.000
_cell.length_b   1.000
_cell.length_c   1.000
_cell.angle_alpha   90.00
_cell.angle_beta   90.00
_cell.angle_gamma   90.00
#
_symmetry.space_group_name_H-M   'P 1'
#
loop_
_entity.id
_entity.type
_entity.pdbx_description
1 polymer ?
#
loop_
_entity_poly.entity_id
_entity_poly.type
_entity_poly.pdbx_seq_one_letter_code
_entity_poly.pdbx_strand_id
1 'polypeptide(L)'
;MELCIGGELLDRILARGGKYPEDDAKAVMVQILNVVSFCHLQGVVHRDLKPGCNNFLYTSKDETSELKVIDFGLSDYVRPDERLNDIVGSAYYVAPEVLHRSYSTEADVWSIGVIAYILLCGSRPFWARTESGIFRSVLKAEPKNFDEASWATISPEAKDFVKRLLNKDPRRRMTAAQALSHPWLRNYNDVKLLLDIPVLKLMRAYVRSSSLRKAALRALAKTLTADEVFYLKEQFTILQPNKNGSITLEHIRMALMKNATDAMRDSRVPDILASLNTLQHRKMEFEEFCAAALSVHQLEALDRWEQHARSAYEIFDQDGNRAIVIQELASELALGPSIPVHAVLNDWIRHGDGKLSFRGFIKLLHGMSSRGMTKAP
;
A
#
# COMPACT_ATOMS: atom_id res chain seq x y z
N MET A 1 15.33 -25.87 -10.20
CA MET A 1 14.89 -25.70 -8.80
C MET A 1 16.04 -26.10 -7.89
N GLU A 2 16.25 -25.38 -6.80
CA GLU A 2 17.29 -25.67 -5.81
C GLU A 2 16.70 -26.52 -4.67
N LEU A 3 17.47 -27.48 -4.15
CA LEU A 3 17.00 -28.38 -3.09
C LEU A 3 17.02 -27.66 -1.73
N CYS A 4 15.85 -27.53 -1.10
CA CYS A 4 15.71 -26.96 0.25
C CYS A 4 15.39 -28.08 1.25
N ILE A 5 16.24 -28.27 2.27
CA ILE A 5 16.18 -29.44 3.20
C ILE A 5 15.71 -29.01 4.61
N GLY A 6 15.50 -27.71 4.82
CA GLY A 6 15.20 -27.12 6.13
C GLY A 6 13.74 -27.26 6.60
N GLY A 7 12.86 -27.83 5.77
CA GLY A 7 11.45 -28.01 6.09
C GLY A 7 10.62 -26.73 5.97
N GLU A 8 9.33 -26.85 6.28
CA GLU A 8 8.36 -25.75 6.16
C GLU A 8 8.45 -24.76 7.32
N LEU A 9 8.20 -23.48 7.00
CA LEU A 9 8.18 -22.40 8.00
C LEU A 9 7.27 -22.73 9.18
N LEU A 10 6.02 -23.13 8.93
CA LEU A 10 5.03 -23.41 9.97
C LEU A 10 5.39 -24.65 10.80
N ASP A 11 5.98 -25.68 10.21
CA ASP A 11 6.39 -26.89 10.94
C ASP A 11 7.50 -26.59 11.95
N ARG A 12 8.46 -25.73 11.58
CA ARG A 12 9.51 -25.27 12.50
C ARG A 12 8.94 -24.45 13.66
N ILE A 13 7.89 -23.67 13.40
CA ILE A 13 7.20 -22.86 14.41
C ILE A 13 6.37 -23.74 15.36
N LEU A 14 5.63 -24.71 14.82
CA LEU A 14 4.83 -25.66 15.60
C LEU A 14 5.71 -26.58 16.45
N ALA A 15 6.87 -26.99 15.93
CA ALA A 15 7.84 -27.82 16.65
C ALA A 15 8.47 -27.11 17.87
N ARG A 16 8.50 -25.77 17.89
CA ARG A 16 9.06 -24.96 19.00
C ARG A 16 8.07 -24.64 20.13
N GLY A 17 6.84 -25.17 20.10
CA GLY A 17 5.91 -25.08 21.24
C GLY A 17 5.06 -23.80 21.31
N GLY A 18 4.86 -23.10 20.19
CA GLY A 18 3.73 -22.17 20.01
C GLY A 18 3.87 -20.74 20.55
N LYS A 19 5.00 -20.34 21.14
CA LYS A 19 5.30 -18.93 21.46
C LYS A 19 6.57 -18.49 20.75
N TYR A 20 6.40 -17.72 19.69
CA TYR A 20 7.52 -17.19 18.92
C TYR A 20 7.87 -15.79 19.46
N PRO A 21 9.13 -15.52 19.85
CA PRO A 21 9.52 -14.20 20.29
C PRO A 21 9.39 -13.19 19.14
N GLU A 22 9.09 -11.94 19.46
CA GLU A 22 8.87 -10.91 18.44
C GLU A 22 10.08 -10.77 17.50
N ASP A 23 11.30 -10.90 18.00
CA ASP A 23 12.51 -10.74 17.18
C ASP A 23 12.70 -11.85 16.16
N ASP A 24 12.32 -13.09 16.48
CA ASP A 24 12.30 -14.17 15.51
C ASP A 24 11.18 -13.93 14.48
N ALA A 25 10.01 -13.43 14.92
CA ALA A 25 8.91 -13.08 14.02
C ALA A 25 9.34 -11.98 13.03
N LYS A 26 10.08 -10.96 13.48
CA LYS A 26 10.66 -9.93 12.62
C LYS A 26 11.59 -10.54 11.57
N ALA A 27 12.46 -11.48 11.95
CA ALA A 27 13.37 -12.16 11.02
C ALA A 27 12.65 -12.81 9.85
N VAL A 28 11.59 -13.54 10.15
CA VAL A 28 10.74 -14.21 9.15
C VAL A 28 10.02 -13.17 8.30
N MET A 29 9.42 -12.16 8.94
CA MET A 29 8.65 -11.12 8.26
C MET A 29 9.48 -10.29 7.28
N VAL A 30 10.71 -9.91 7.65
CA VAL A 30 11.63 -9.19 6.75
C VAL A 30 11.92 -10.02 5.50
N GLN A 31 12.21 -11.32 5.65
CA GLN A 31 12.47 -12.20 4.52
C GLN A 31 11.26 -12.32 3.58
N ILE A 32 10.07 -12.57 4.14
CA ILE A 32 8.83 -12.65 3.37
C ILE A 32 8.58 -11.34 2.62
N LEU A 33 8.64 -10.21 3.33
CA LEU A 33 8.37 -8.89 2.76
C LEU A 33 9.40 -8.47 1.70
N ASN A 34 10.68 -8.78 1.89
CA ASN A 34 11.72 -8.52 0.89
C ASN A 34 11.41 -9.23 -0.44
N VAL A 35 11.01 -10.51 -0.38
CA VAL A 35 10.68 -11.28 -1.59
C VAL A 35 9.41 -10.74 -2.24
N VAL A 36 8.36 -10.51 -1.46
CA VAL A 36 7.08 -10.03 -1.99
C VAL A 36 7.21 -8.61 -2.56
N SER A 37 7.96 -7.73 -1.89
CA SER A 37 8.28 -6.38 -2.41
C SER A 37 9.01 -6.46 -3.75
N PHE A 38 9.95 -7.40 -3.90
CA PHE A 38 10.62 -7.63 -5.18
C PHE A 38 9.65 -8.13 -6.26
N CYS A 39 8.80 -9.11 -5.95
CA CYS A 39 7.78 -9.60 -6.89
C CYS A 39 6.85 -8.48 -7.35
N HIS A 40 6.35 -7.66 -6.41
CA HIS A 40 5.46 -6.54 -6.71
C HIS A 40 6.14 -5.47 -7.58
N LEU A 41 7.45 -5.22 -7.38
CA LEU A 41 8.24 -4.36 -8.27
C LEU A 41 8.33 -4.93 -9.69
N GLN A 42 8.46 -6.25 -9.85
CA GLN A 42 8.44 -6.88 -11.17
C GLN A 42 7.04 -6.94 -11.80
N GLY A 43 5.99 -6.51 -11.10
CA GLY A 43 4.60 -6.62 -11.57
C GLY A 43 4.05 -8.05 -11.49
N VAL A 44 4.61 -8.88 -10.60
CA VAL A 44 4.18 -10.25 -10.34
C VAL A 44 3.40 -10.28 -9.03
N VAL A 45 2.21 -10.87 -9.05
CA VAL A 45 1.41 -11.14 -7.84
C VAL A 45 1.45 -12.64 -7.58
N HIS A 46 1.77 -13.02 -6.34
CA HIS A 46 1.92 -14.42 -5.99
C HIS A 46 0.57 -15.13 -5.85
N ARG A 47 -0.46 -14.44 -5.35
CA ARG A 47 -1.86 -14.90 -5.21
C ARG A 47 -2.12 -16.05 -4.24
N ASP A 48 -1.08 -16.77 -3.82
CA ASP A 48 -1.21 -17.92 -2.92
C ASP A 48 -0.15 -17.94 -1.80
N LEU A 49 0.10 -16.80 -1.16
CA LEU A 49 1.02 -16.77 -0.01
C LEU A 49 0.40 -17.49 1.20
N LYS A 50 0.88 -18.71 1.49
CA LYS A 50 0.51 -19.48 2.68
C LYS A 50 1.76 -19.81 3.50
N PRO A 51 1.70 -19.68 4.83
CA PRO A 51 2.75 -20.18 5.71
C PRO A 51 2.72 -21.71 5.89
N GLY A 52 1.59 -22.37 5.60
CA GLY A 52 1.30 -23.72 6.09
C GLY A 52 1.16 -24.85 5.06
N CYS A 53 1.47 -24.62 3.79
CA CYS A 53 1.72 -25.71 2.84
C CYS A 53 2.69 -25.16 1.80
N ASN A 54 3.93 -25.65 1.79
CA ASN A 54 4.85 -25.64 0.65
C ASN A 54 5.39 -24.32 0.10
N ASN A 55 5.11 -23.09 0.56
CA ASN A 55 5.59 -21.89 -0.17
C ASN A 55 6.82 -21.21 0.42
N PHE A 56 7.24 -21.57 1.63
CA PHE A 56 8.43 -21.02 2.27
C PHE A 56 9.26 -22.16 2.86
N LEU A 57 10.41 -22.45 2.23
CA LEU A 57 11.33 -23.49 2.67
C LEU A 57 12.64 -22.88 3.13
N TYR A 58 13.16 -23.42 4.23
CA TYR A 58 14.52 -23.13 4.66
C TYR A 58 15.52 -23.93 3.81
N THR A 59 16.61 -23.29 3.40
CA THR A 59 17.69 -23.93 2.62
C THR A 59 18.37 -25.07 3.41
N SER A 60 18.55 -24.90 4.71
CA SER A 60 19.17 -25.87 5.63
C SER A 60 18.40 -25.95 6.95
N LYS A 61 18.76 -26.92 7.79
CA LYS A 61 18.17 -27.08 9.14
C LYS A 61 18.74 -26.10 10.16
N ASP A 62 19.70 -25.26 9.77
CA ASP A 62 20.36 -24.31 10.67
C ASP A 62 19.41 -23.20 11.09
N GLU A 63 19.66 -22.60 12.26
CA GLU A 63 18.83 -21.51 12.80
C GLU A 63 18.92 -20.21 11.99
N THR A 64 20.03 -20.01 11.28
CA THR A 64 20.27 -18.84 10.42
C THR A 64 19.98 -19.12 8.94
N SER A 65 19.32 -20.23 8.62
CA SER A 65 19.06 -20.62 7.23
C SER A 65 18.18 -19.59 6.50
N GLU A 66 18.55 -19.27 5.26
CA GLU A 66 17.77 -18.41 4.38
C GLU A 66 16.41 -19.04 4.05
N LEU A 67 15.35 -18.24 4.14
CA LEU A 67 14.00 -18.60 3.73
C LEU A 67 13.84 -18.33 2.23
N LYS A 68 13.50 -19.36 1.46
CA LYS A 68 13.20 -19.25 0.03
C LYS A 68 11.72 -19.43 -0.22
N VAL A 69 11.18 -18.56 -1.06
CA VAL A 69 9.81 -18.68 -1.55
C VAL A 69 9.79 -19.67 -2.70
N ILE A 70 8.89 -20.64 -2.63
CA ILE A 70 8.67 -21.64 -3.66
C ILE A 70 7.18 -21.66 -4.05
N ASP A 71 6.88 -22.28 -5.18
CA ASP A 71 5.56 -22.43 -5.79
C ASP A 71 4.89 -21.14 -6.33
N PHE A 72 5.36 -20.73 -7.52
CA PHE A 72 4.73 -19.71 -8.35
C PHE A 72 3.61 -20.26 -9.25
N GLY A 73 3.07 -21.47 -8.98
CA GLY A 73 2.11 -22.15 -9.87
C GLY A 73 0.76 -21.45 -10.05
N LEU A 74 0.39 -20.56 -9.11
CA LEU A 74 -0.79 -19.70 -9.20
C LEU A 74 -0.44 -18.22 -9.39
N SER A 75 0.85 -17.90 -9.55
CA SER A 75 1.29 -16.52 -9.78
C SER A 75 0.89 -16.04 -11.17
N ASP A 76 0.76 -14.73 -11.31
CA ASP A 76 0.42 -14.12 -12.59
C ASP A 76 0.94 -12.69 -12.66
N TYR A 77 1.03 -12.20 -13.89
CA TYR A 77 1.43 -10.83 -14.16
C TYR A 77 0.23 -9.91 -13.94
N VAL A 78 0.45 -8.85 -13.16
CA VAL A 78 -0.54 -7.81 -12.98
C VAL A 78 -0.01 -6.53 -13.56
N ARG A 79 -0.67 -6.07 -14.63
CA ARG A 79 -0.35 -4.75 -15.15
C ARG A 79 -0.76 -3.68 -14.15
N PRO A 80 -0.04 -2.56 -14.10
CA PRO A 80 -0.29 -1.49 -13.14
C PRO A 80 -1.74 -1.00 -13.06
N ASP A 81 -2.52 -1.08 -14.13
CA ASP A 81 -3.91 -0.60 -14.16
C ASP A 81 -4.95 -1.74 -14.30
N GLU A 82 -4.50 -3.00 -14.28
CA GLU A 82 -5.38 -4.18 -14.38
C GLU A 82 -5.69 -4.76 -13.00
N ARG A 83 -6.88 -5.35 -12.88
CA ARG A 83 -7.33 -6.08 -11.70
C ARG A 83 -7.71 -7.49 -12.08
N LEU A 84 -7.50 -8.39 -11.14
CA LEU A 84 -7.71 -9.81 -11.30
C LEU A 84 -9.10 -10.21 -10.83
N ASN A 85 -9.70 -11.15 -11.55
CA ASN A 85 -11.08 -11.56 -11.37
C ASN A 85 -11.25 -13.01 -10.92
N ASP A 86 -10.17 -13.77 -10.83
CA ASP A 86 -10.22 -15.19 -10.47
C ASP A 86 -10.30 -15.37 -8.95
N ILE A 87 -11.16 -16.27 -8.48
CA ILE A 87 -11.17 -16.63 -7.06
C ILE A 87 -10.18 -17.78 -6.88
N VAL A 88 -8.95 -17.42 -6.51
CA VAL A 88 -7.88 -18.37 -6.17
C VAL A 88 -7.35 -18.07 -4.77
N GLY A 89 -6.75 -19.09 -4.15
CA GLY A 89 -6.19 -18.97 -2.81
C GLY A 89 -6.89 -19.87 -1.79
N SER A 90 -6.29 -19.96 -0.62
CA SER A 90 -6.75 -20.87 0.45
C SER A 90 -7.60 -20.15 1.50
N ALA A 91 -8.62 -20.84 2.00
CA ALA A 91 -9.72 -20.21 2.73
C ALA A 91 -9.30 -19.36 3.95
N TYR A 92 -8.20 -19.71 4.60
CA TYR A 92 -7.72 -19.02 5.81
C TYR A 92 -6.88 -17.76 5.54
N TYR A 93 -6.35 -17.61 4.32
CA TYR A 93 -5.40 -16.53 3.97
C TYR A 93 -5.95 -15.59 2.89
N VAL A 94 -7.10 -15.94 2.30
CA VAL A 94 -7.72 -15.16 1.23
C VAL A 94 -8.11 -13.75 1.70
N ALA A 95 -7.76 -12.75 0.90
CA ALA A 95 -8.15 -11.36 1.15
C ALA A 95 -9.63 -11.13 0.78
N PRO A 96 -10.33 -10.22 1.48
CA PRO A 96 -11.76 -9.98 1.24
C PRO A 96 -12.04 -9.54 -0.20
N GLU A 97 -11.15 -8.79 -0.84
CA GLU A 97 -11.29 -8.34 -2.23
C GLU A 97 -11.14 -9.44 -3.28
N VAL A 98 -10.46 -10.55 -2.96
CA VAL A 98 -10.37 -11.72 -3.85
C VAL A 98 -11.74 -12.38 -3.98
N LEU A 99 -12.52 -12.43 -2.89
CA LEU A 99 -13.91 -12.90 -2.91
C LEU A 99 -14.82 -12.00 -3.76
N HIS A 100 -14.45 -10.73 -3.92
CA HIS A 100 -15.14 -9.78 -4.80
C HIS A 100 -14.60 -9.79 -6.24
N ARG A 101 -13.67 -10.69 -6.57
CA ARG A 101 -13.07 -10.81 -7.91
C ARG A 101 -12.46 -9.48 -8.39
N SER A 102 -11.83 -8.74 -7.50
CA SER A 102 -11.22 -7.45 -7.85
C SER A 102 -10.01 -7.12 -6.97
N TYR A 103 -8.88 -7.72 -7.31
CA TYR A 103 -7.65 -7.61 -6.50
C TYR A 103 -6.40 -7.40 -7.36
N SER A 104 -5.31 -6.98 -6.70
CA SER A 104 -3.98 -6.80 -7.27
C SER A 104 -2.94 -7.23 -6.22
N THR A 105 -1.79 -6.57 -6.14
CA THR A 105 -0.69 -6.85 -5.22
C THR A 105 -1.10 -6.78 -3.73
N GLU A 106 -2.18 -6.06 -3.39
CA GLU A 106 -2.58 -5.87 -2.00
C GLU A 106 -3.05 -7.16 -1.32
N ALA A 107 -3.54 -8.14 -2.10
CA ALA A 107 -4.01 -9.42 -1.58
C ALA A 107 -2.88 -10.25 -0.95
N ASP A 108 -1.67 -10.17 -1.52
CA ASP A 108 -0.47 -10.80 -0.95
C ASP A 108 -0.17 -10.20 0.43
N VAL A 109 -0.31 -8.88 0.58
CA VAL A 109 -0.05 -8.17 1.84
C VAL A 109 -1.04 -8.55 2.94
N TRP A 110 -2.31 -8.82 2.60
CA TRP A 110 -3.27 -9.37 3.55
C TRP A 110 -2.84 -10.75 4.05
N SER A 111 -2.43 -11.63 3.13
CA SER A 111 -1.95 -12.97 3.46
C SER A 111 -0.75 -12.91 4.42
N ILE A 112 0.17 -11.97 4.17
CA ILE A 112 1.31 -11.67 5.06
C ILE A 112 0.82 -11.16 6.43
N GLY A 113 -0.24 -10.35 6.48
CA GLY A 113 -0.86 -9.93 7.75
C GLY A 113 -1.43 -11.11 8.55
N VAL A 114 -2.03 -12.09 7.86
CA VAL A 114 -2.52 -13.33 8.51
C VAL A 114 -1.35 -14.15 9.04
N ILE A 115 -0.26 -14.25 8.28
CA ILE A 115 0.99 -14.90 8.72
C ILE A 115 1.53 -14.21 9.97
N ALA A 116 1.70 -12.88 9.94
CA ALA A 116 2.18 -12.11 11.09
C ALA A 116 1.31 -12.30 12.33
N TYR A 117 -0.02 -12.32 12.16
CA TYR A 117 -0.96 -12.59 13.26
C TYR A 117 -0.70 -13.97 13.88
N ILE A 118 -0.56 -15.02 13.05
CA ILE A 118 -0.31 -16.38 13.51
C ILE A 118 1.06 -16.50 14.19
N LEU A 119 2.11 -15.85 13.64
CA LEU A 119 3.45 -15.87 14.22
C LEU A 119 3.47 -15.27 15.64
N LEU A 120 2.76 -14.16 15.83
CA LEU A 120 2.81 -13.41 17.08
C LEU A 120 1.93 -14.03 18.18
N CYS A 121 0.72 -14.48 17.86
CA CYS A 121 -0.23 -14.97 18.88
C CYS A 121 -0.48 -16.48 18.85
N GLY A 122 0.05 -17.21 17.86
CA GLY A 122 -0.13 -18.65 17.70
C GLY A 122 -1.55 -19.09 17.29
N SER A 123 -2.46 -18.13 17.05
CA SER A 123 -3.86 -18.39 16.70
C SER A 123 -4.23 -17.75 15.37
N ARG A 124 -5.33 -18.21 14.75
CA ARG A 124 -5.79 -17.68 13.46
C ARG A 124 -6.67 -16.44 13.68
N PRO A 125 -6.50 -15.36 12.89
CA PRO A 125 -7.31 -14.14 13.04
C PRO A 125 -8.78 -14.39 12.69
N PHE A 126 -9.03 -15.28 11.73
CA PHE A 126 -10.37 -15.69 11.29
C PHE A 126 -10.49 -17.20 11.39
N TRP A 127 -11.50 -17.68 12.11
CA TRP A 127 -11.76 -19.10 12.28
C TRP A 127 -13.25 -19.38 12.30
N ALA A 128 -13.66 -20.42 11.56
CA ALA A 128 -14.98 -21.00 11.65
C ALA A 128 -14.91 -22.50 11.34
N ARG A 129 -15.99 -23.23 11.66
CA ARG A 129 -16.09 -24.68 11.42
C ARG A 129 -16.27 -25.05 9.94
N THR A 130 -16.65 -24.11 9.09
CA THR A 130 -16.87 -24.33 7.65
C THR A 130 -16.18 -23.24 6.83
N GLU A 131 -15.79 -23.56 5.60
CA GLU A 131 -15.18 -22.59 4.67
C GLU A 131 -16.08 -21.38 4.44
N SER A 132 -17.38 -21.58 4.24
CA SER A 132 -18.35 -20.49 4.13
C SER A 132 -18.43 -19.63 5.38
N GLY A 133 -18.19 -20.21 6.56
CA GLY A 133 -18.09 -19.48 7.82
C GLY A 133 -16.81 -18.63 7.89
N ILE A 134 -15.69 -19.15 7.38
CA ILE A 134 -14.42 -18.44 7.31
C ILE A 134 -14.55 -17.24 6.37
N PHE A 135 -15.10 -17.42 5.16
CA PHE A 135 -15.33 -16.32 4.23
C PHE A 135 -16.24 -15.25 4.82
N ARG A 136 -17.30 -15.66 5.53
CA ARG A 136 -18.18 -14.71 6.23
C ARG A 136 -17.43 -13.95 7.33
N SER A 137 -16.53 -14.61 8.05
CA SER A 137 -15.66 -13.98 9.05
C SER A 137 -14.70 -12.99 8.41
N VAL A 138 -14.02 -13.36 7.33
CA VAL A 138 -13.10 -12.47 6.58
C VAL A 138 -13.83 -11.21 6.09
N LEU A 139 -15.05 -11.37 5.57
CA LEU A 139 -15.86 -10.25 5.07
C LEU A 139 -16.40 -9.37 6.21
N LYS A 140 -16.97 -9.98 7.26
CA LYS A 140 -17.77 -9.25 8.26
C LYS A 140 -17.07 -8.99 9.58
N ALA A 141 -16.27 -9.93 10.08
CA ALA A 141 -15.62 -9.77 11.38
C ALA A 141 -14.39 -8.87 11.26
N GLU A 142 -14.18 -7.98 12.23
CA GLU A 142 -12.87 -7.35 12.41
C GLU A 142 -11.88 -8.40 12.94
N PRO A 143 -10.56 -8.27 12.69
CA PRO A 143 -9.57 -9.15 13.30
C PRO A 143 -9.81 -9.17 14.82
N LYS A 144 -9.94 -10.36 15.41
CA LYS A 144 -10.28 -10.53 16.84
C LYS A 144 -9.41 -9.62 17.71
N ASN A 145 -10.08 -8.95 18.66
CA ASN A 145 -9.54 -7.89 19.50
C ASN A 145 -8.11 -8.22 19.99
N PHE A 146 -7.18 -7.30 19.74
CA PHE A 146 -5.80 -7.31 20.24
C PHE A 146 -5.69 -7.16 21.77
N ASP A 147 -6.81 -7.38 22.47
CA ASP A 147 -7.04 -7.31 23.91
C ASP A 147 -7.15 -8.71 24.54
N GLU A 148 -7.09 -9.78 23.73
CA GLU A 148 -6.96 -11.15 24.26
C GLU A 148 -5.64 -11.31 25.03
N ALA A 149 -5.62 -12.23 26.00
CA ALA A 149 -4.45 -12.50 26.85
C ALA A 149 -3.19 -12.87 26.03
N SER A 150 -3.37 -13.46 24.85
CA SER A 150 -2.32 -13.79 23.89
C SER A 150 -1.62 -12.55 23.31
N TRP A 151 -2.29 -11.40 23.29
CA TRP A 151 -1.78 -10.13 22.80
C TRP A 151 -1.32 -9.18 23.91
N ALA A 152 -1.53 -9.51 25.18
CA ALA A 152 -1.14 -8.65 26.30
C ALA A 152 0.37 -8.40 26.38
N THR A 153 1.19 -9.37 25.95
CA THR A 153 2.66 -9.30 25.99
C THR A 153 3.30 -8.78 24.70
N ILE A 154 2.50 -8.50 23.67
CA ILE A 154 2.98 -8.06 22.35
C ILE A 154 3.06 -6.53 22.30
N SER A 155 4.15 -6.01 21.74
CA SER A 155 4.41 -4.58 21.60
C SER A 155 3.30 -3.84 20.82
N PRO A 156 3.02 -2.56 21.16
CA PRO A 156 2.03 -1.77 20.44
C PRO A 156 2.40 -1.58 18.96
N GLU A 157 3.69 -1.52 18.64
CA GLU A 157 4.20 -1.42 17.26
C GLU A 157 3.89 -2.69 16.44
N ALA A 158 4.03 -3.88 17.04
CA ALA A 158 3.65 -5.14 16.38
C ALA A 158 2.13 -5.21 16.13
N LYS A 159 1.33 -4.75 17.09
CA LYS A 159 -0.14 -4.68 16.94
C LYS A 159 -0.53 -3.72 15.81
N ASP A 160 0.06 -2.52 15.78
CA ASP A 160 -0.18 -1.54 14.72
C ASP A 160 0.23 -2.10 13.34
N PHE A 161 1.38 -2.75 13.27
CA PHE A 161 1.86 -3.41 12.06
C PHE A 161 0.82 -4.41 11.50
N VAL A 162 0.33 -5.34 12.34
CA VAL A 162 -0.68 -6.32 11.92
C VAL A 162 -2.00 -5.67 11.55
N LYS A 163 -2.47 -4.66 12.30
CA LYS A 163 -3.70 -3.91 11.99
C LYS A 163 -3.65 -3.27 10.60
N ARG A 164 -2.51 -2.66 10.26
CA ARG A 164 -2.33 -1.99 8.96
C ARG A 164 -2.21 -2.97 7.79
N LEU A 165 -1.68 -4.18 8.01
CA LEU A 165 -1.68 -5.26 7.00
C LEU A 165 -3.06 -5.90 6.82
N LEU A 166 -3.82 -6.07 7.91
CA LEU A 166 -5.17 -6.65 7.91
C LEU A 166 -6.28 -5.59 7.70
N ASN A 167 -5.98 -4.49 7.01
CA ASN A 167 -7.00 -3.54 6.62
C ASN A 167 -7.87 -4.12 5.50
N LYS A 168 -9.19 -4.11 5.69
CA LYS A 168 -10.14 -4.67 4.71
C LYS A 168 -10.25 -3.86 3.43
N ASP A 169 -10.06 -2.54 3.50
CA ASP A 169 -9.99 -1.74 2.27
C ASP A 169 -8.56 -1.86 1.72
N PRO A 170 -8.36 -2.49 0.54
CA PRO A 170 -7.03 -2.67 -0.04
C PRO A 170 -6.32 -1.34 -0.29
N ARG A 171 -7.04 -0.23 -0.50
CA ARG A 171 -6.44 1.10 -0.70
C ARG A 171 -5.89 1.72 0.58
N ARG A 172 -6.39 1.27 1.73
CA ARG A 172 -5.96 1.69 3.06
C ARG A 172 -4.88 0.79 3.63
N ARG A 173 -4.71 -0.40 3.06
CA ARG A 173 -3.68 -1.38 3.42
C ARG A 173 -2.30 -0.87 3.01
N MET A 174 -1.30 -1.14 3.85
CA MET A 174 0.10 -0.87 3.49
C MET A 174 0.53 -1.73 2.31
N THR A 175 1.54 -1.28 1.56
CA THR A 175 2.26 -2.12 0.60
C THR A 175 3.34 -2.95 1.32
N ALA A 176 3.90 -3.95 0.64
CA ALA A 176 5.02 -4.71 1.19
C ALA A 176 6.25 -3.82 1.46
N ALA A 177 6.54 -2.86 0.57
CA ALA A 177 7.62 -1.89 0.77
C ALA A 177 7.35 -0.96 1.98
N GLN A 178 6.12 -0.48 2.15
CA GLN A 178 5.75 0.32 3.33
C GLN A 178 5.86 -0.48 4.63
N ALA A 179 5.47 -1.77 4.60
CA ALA A 179 5.58 -2.66 5.74
C ALA A 179 7.04 -2.86 6.18
N LEU A 180 7.99 -2.95 5.25
CA LEU A 180 9.43 -2.99 5.56
C LEU A 180 9.94 -1.74 6.28
N SER A 181 9.36 -0.57 6.00
CA SER A 181 9.70 0.71 6.65
C SER A 181 8.93 0.96 7.95
N HIS A 182 8.07 0.04 8.39
CA HIS A 182 7.27 0.23 9.60
C HIS A 182 8.15 0.30 10.85
N PRO A 183 7.80 1.11 11.88
CA PRO A 183 8.59 1.22 13.12
C PRO A 183 8.94 -0.12 13.79
N TRP A 184 8.08 -1.12 13.66
CA TRP A 184 8.30 -2.48 14.17
C TRP A 184 9.47 -3.24 13.47
N LEU A 185 9.72 -2.96 12.19
CA LEU A 185 10.72 -3.66 11.36
C LEU A 185 11.92 -2.80 10.93
N ARG A 186 11.79 -1.47 10.90
CA ARG A 186 12.79 -0.57 10.28
C ARG A 186 14.20 -0.62 10.90
N ASN A 187 14.33 -1.09 12.13
CA ASN A 187 15.61 -1.23 12.84
C ASN A 187 16.16 -2.67 12.80
N TYR A 188 15.48 -3.57 12.08
CA TYR A 188 15.91 -4.95 11.93
C TYR A 188 16.93 -5.06 10.78
N ASN A 189 17.85 -6.02 10.88
CA ASN A 189 18.86 -6.24 9.85
C ASN A 189 18.23 -6.74 8.53
N ASP A 190 18.96 -6.60 7.42
CA ASP A 190 18.61 -7.17 6.11
C ASP A 190 17.32 -6.64 5.45
N VAL A 191 16.79 -5.51 5.91
CA VAL A 191 15.69 -4.82 5.22
C VAL A 191 16.18 -4.30 3.86
N LYS A 192 15.60 -4.81 2.78
CA LYS A 192 15.91 -4.41 1.40
C LYS A 192 14.73 -3.62 0.83
N LEU A 193 14.73 -2.32 1.10
CA LEU A 193 13.69 -1.46 0.55
C LEU A 193 13.90 -1.26 -0.95
N LEU A 194 12.84 -1.49 -1.72
CA LEU A 194 12.82 -1.34 -3.17
C LEU A 194 11.85 -0.23 -3.56
N LEU A 195 11.96 0.23 -4.80
CA LEU A 195 11.04 1.23 -5.36
C LEU A 195 9.63 0.63 -5.42
N ASP A 196 8.65 1.38 -4.95
CA ASP A 196 7.27 0.91 -4.88
C ASP A 196 6.45 1.41 -6.08
N ILE A 197 5.81 0.49 -6.81
CA ILE A 197 5.05 0.81 -8.03
C ILE A 197 3.85 1.74 -7.76
N PRO A 198 3.08 1.62 -6.65
CA PRO A 198 2.03 2.55 -6.28
C PRO A 198 2.51 4.00 -6.14
N VAL A 199 3.75 4.25 -5.69
CA VAL A 199 4.32 5.61 -5.63
C VAL A 199 4.35 6.23 -7.02
N LEU A 200 4.80 5.47 -8.04
CA LEU A 200 4.84 5.95 -9.41
C LEU A 200 3.43 6.24 -9.98
N LYS A 201 2.44 5.42 -9.60
CA LYS A 201 1.03 5.66 -9.98
C LYS A 201 0.47 6.93 -9.34
N LEU A 202 0.77 7.17 -8.06
CA LEU A 202 0.37 8.37 -7.34
C LEU A 202 1.03 9.60 -7.95
N MET A 203 2.33 9.53 -8.26
CA MET A 203 3.05 10.61 -8.95
C MET A 203 2.43 10.92 -10.31
N ARG A 204 2.08 9.89 -11.10
CA ARG A 204 1.38 10.05 -12.38
C ARG A 204 0.06 10.79 -12.21
N ALA A 205 -0.75 10.37 -11.23
CA ALA A 205 -2.03 11.01 -10.94
C ALA A 205 -1.81 12.47 -10.53
N TYR A 206 -0.90 12.72 -9.58
CA TYR A 206 -0.54 14.04 -9.10
C TYR A 206 -0.12 14.98 -10.22
N VAL A 207 0.73 14.54 -11.16
CA VAL A 207 1.20 15.38 -12.27
C VAL A 207 0.05 15.82 -13.18
N ARG A 208 -0.94 14.94 -13.40
CA ARG A 208 -2.12 15.20 -14.21
C ARG A 208 -3.21 16.00 -13.49
N SER A 209 -3.15 16.09 -12.17
CA SER A 209 -4.11 16.84 -11.38
C SER A 209 -4.05 18.35 -11.62
N SER A 210 -5.17 19.01 -11.36
CA SER A 210 -5.33 20.45 -11.27
C SER A 210 -4.35 21.10 -10.28
N SER A 211 -4.10 22.39 -10.47
CA SER A 211 -3.25 23.15 -9.55
C SER A 211 -3.88 23.27 -8.15
N LEU A 212 -5.21 23.30 -8.07
CA LEU A 212 -5.95 23.28 -6.81
C LEU A 212 -5.71 21.98 -6.02
N ARG A 213 -5.82 20.81 -6.66
CA ARG A 213 -5.56 19.53 -5.99
C ARG A 213 -4.10 19.37 -5.58
N LYS A 214 -3.16 19.84 -6.42
CA LYS A 214 -1.73 19.85 -6.07
C LYS A 214 -1.47 20.69 -4.81
N ALA A 215 -2.08 21.86 -4.70
CA ALA A 215 -1.99 22.70 -3.50
C ALA A 215 -2.56 22.00 -2.26
N ALA A 216 -3.70 21.31 -2.40
CA ALA A 216 -4.30 20.54 -1.30
C ALA A 216 -3.41 19.39 -0.82
N LEU A 217 -2.83 18.62 -1.74
CA LEU A 217 -1.93 17.52 -1.41
C LEU A 217 -0.61 18.01 -0.78
N ARG A 218 -0.08 19.17 -1.23
CA ARG A 218 1.08 19.81 -0.57
C ARG A 218 0.76 20.25 0.86
N ALA A 219 -0.40 20.87 1.06
CA ALA A 219 -0.83 21.27 2.39
C ALA A 219 -0.93 20.06 3.33
N LEU A 220 -1.46 18.94 2.84
CA LEU A 220 -1.50 17.68 3.58
C LEU A 220 -0.11 17.11 3.86
N ALA A 221 0.80 17.11 2.88
CA ALA A 221 2.16 16.62 3.06
C ALA A 221 2.92 17.39 4.16
N LYS A 222 2.63 18.69 4.36
CA LYS A 222 3.24 19.52 5.41
C LYS A 222 2.79 19.17 6.82
N THR A 223 1.65 18.50 7.01
CA THR A 223 1.16 18.15 8.36
C THR A 223 1.73 16.84 8.87
N LEU A 224 2.31 16.03 7.98
CA LEU A 224 2.80 14.70 8.32
C LEU A 224 4.02 14.78 9.24
N THR A 225 4.06 13.86 10.21
CA THR A 225 5.17 13.73 11.15
C THR A 225 6.41 13.11 10.48
N ALA A 226 7.58 13.24 11.12
CA ALA A 226 8.82 12.64 10.62
C ALA A 226 8.72 11.11 10.43
N ASP A 227 7.93 10.44 11.26
CA ASP A 227 7.69 8.99 11.18
C ASP A 227 6.81 8.62 9.97
N GLU A 228 5.75 9.40 9.72
CA GLU A 228 4.83 9.18 8.59
C GLU A 228 5.49 9.48 7.24
N VAL A 229 6.42 10.44 7.20
CA VAL A 229 7.19 10.79 6.01
C VAL A 229 8.41 9.87 5.80
N PHE A 230 8.78 9.05 6.80
CA PHE A 230 9.98 8.20 6.75
C PHE A 230 10.02 7.32 5.52
N TYR A 231 8.94 6.58 5.23
CA TYR A 231 8.85 5.73 4.04
C TYR A 231 9.04 6.53 2.74
N LEU A 232 8.43 7.72 2.62
CA LEU A 232 8.58 8.58 1.44
C LEU A 232 10.02 9.08 1.30
N LYS A 233 10.69 9.38 2.41
CA LYS A 233 12.10 9.76 2.43
C LYS A 233 13.02 8.64 1.94
N GLU A 234 12.74 7.41 2.33
CA GLU A 234 13.48 6.25 1.87
C GLU A 234 13.24 6.00 0.37
N GLN A 235 11.99 6.07 -0.10
CA GLN A 235 11.66 5.99 -1.53
C GLN A 235 12.36 7.09 -2.34
N PHE A 236 12.43 8.31 -1.81
CA PHE A 236 13.15 9.41 -2.45
C PHE A 236 14.65 9.16 -2.52
N THR A 237 15.24 8.58 -1.46
CA THR A 237 16.66 8.22 -1.40
C THR A 237 17.02 7.12 -2.39
N ILE A 238 16.13 6.13 -2.59
CA ILE A 238 16.29 5.06 -3.59
C ILE A 238 16.42 5.64 -5.01
N LEU A 239 15.74 6.76 -5.28
CA LEU A 239 15.82 7.46 -6.57
C LEU A 239 17.15 8.21 -6.76
N GLN A 240 18.02 8.26 -5.75
CA GLN A 240 19.35 8.89 -5.80
C GLN A 240 19.29 10.34 -6.31
N PRO A 241 18.66 11.27 -5.55
CA PRO A 241 18.51 12.66 -5.98
C PRO A 241 19.86 13.31 -6.29
N ASN A 242 19.84 14.27 -7.21
CA ASN A 242 21.01 15.09 -7.54
C ASN A 242 21.53 15.84 -6.30
N LYS A 243 22.75 16.37 -6.38
CA LYS A 243 23.35 17.22 -5.31
C LYS A 243 22.47 18.41 -4.89
N ASN A 244 21.56 18.86 -5.75
CA ASN A 244 20.62 19.94 -5.47
C ASN A 244 19.30 19.45 -4.81
N GLY A 245 19.20 18.19 -4.40
CA GLY A 245 18.02 17.63 -3.74
C GLY A 245 16.82 17.38 -4.66
N SER A 246 17.02 17.33 -5.98
CA SER A 246 15.93 17.10 -6.96
C SER A 246 16.10 15.81 -7.75
N ILE A 247 14.98 15.13 -8.02
CA ILE A 247 14.89 13.97 -8.90
C ILE A 247 14.30 14.35 -10.27
N THR A 248 14.56 13.53 -11.28
CA THR A 248 14.04 13.66 -12.64
C THR A 248 13.49 12.31 -13.12
N LEU A 249 12.82 12.30 -14.27
CA LEU A 249 12.35 11.05 -14.89
C LEU A 249 13.48 10.03 -15.11
N GLU A 250 14.70 10.50 -15.39
CA GLU A 250 15.86 9.63 -15.58
C GLU A 250 16.25 8.89 -14.31
N HIS A 251 16.15 9.53 -13.14
CA HIS A 251 16.37 8.88 -11.85
C HIS A 251 15.38 7.73 -11.60
N ILE A 252 14.10 7.97 -11.91
CA ILE A 252 13.04 6.94 -11.82
C ILE A 252 13.34 5.79 -12.78
N ARG A 253 13.75 6.11 -14.02
CA ARG A 253 14.16 5.10 -15.01
C ARG A 253 15.33 4.27 -14.51
N MET A 254 16.39 4.90 -14.03
CA MET A 254 17.57 4.22 -13.51
C MET A 254 17.23 3.31 -12.31
N ALA A 255 16.41 3.79 -11.38
CA ALA A 255 15.99 3.02 -10.21
C ALA A 255 15.15 1.78 -10.58
N LEU A 256 14.25 1.90 -11.57
CA LEU A 256 13.50 0.75 -12.10
C LEU A 256 14.43 -0.24 -12.81
N MET A 257 15.29 0.27 -13.70
CA MET A 257 16.18 -0.58 -14.51
C MET A 257 17.25 -1.30 -13.68
N LYS A 258 17.65 -0.74 -12.53
CA LYS A 258 18.59 -1.37 -11.59
C LYS A 258 18.12 -2.75 -11.10
N ASN A 259 16.81 -2.92 -10.95
CA ASN A 259 16.19 -4.15 -10.47
C ASN A 259 15.36 -4.86 -11.54
N ALA A 260 15.54 -4.49 -12.82
CA ALA A 260 14.73 -5.04 -13.90
C ALA A 260 15.11 -6.49 -14.21
N THR A 261 14.11 -7.35 -14.28
CA THR A 261 14.21 -8.71 -14.80
C THR A 261 13.32 -8.87 -16.03
N ASP A 262 13.37 -10.02 -16.70
CA ASP A 262 12.48 -10.30 -17.84
C ASP A 262 11.00 -10.26 -17.43
N ALA A 263 10.68 -10.69 -16.20
CA ALA A 263 9.34 -10.59 -15.63
C ALA A 263 8.80 -9.15 -15.59
N MET A 264 9.66 -8.13 -15.37
CA MET A 264 9.26 -6.72 -15.40
C MET A 264 8.89 -6.24 -16.80
N ARG A 265 9.54 -6.79 -17.84
CA ARG A 265 9.23 -6.46 -19.23
C ARG A 265 7.89 -7.08 -19.63
N ASP A 266 7.67 -8.34 -19.28
CA ASP A 266 6.44 -9.08 -19.58
C ASP A 266 5.22 -8.49 -18.86
N SER A 267 5.40 -8.02 -17.62
CA SER A 267 4.37 -7.29 -16.87
C SER A 267 4.11 -5.87 -17.35
N ARG A 268 4.91 -5.38 -18.31
CA ARG A 268 4.82 -4.02 -18.88
C ARG A 268 4.92 -2.90 -17.84
N VAL A 269 5.58 -3.14 -16.71
CA VAL A 269 5.88 -2.11 -15.71
C VAL A 269 6.62 -0.90 -16.31
N PRO A 270 7.57 -1.05 -17.26
CA PRO A 270 8.22 0.08 -17.92
C PRO A 270 7.27 1.02 -18.65
N ASP A 271 6.05 0.60 -19.01
CA ASP A 271 5.06 1.48 -19.66
C ASP A 271 4.58 2.60 -18.73
N ILE A 272 4.72 2.44 -17.40
CA ILE A 272 4.52 3.54 -16.44
C ILE A 272 5.45 4.71 -16.79
N LEU A 273 6.68 4.46 -17.21
CA LEU A 273 7.63 5.52 -17.58
C LEU A 273 7.14 6.34 -18.78
N ALA A 274 6.52 5.70 -19.77
CA ALA A 274 5.93 6.40 -20.91
C ALA A 274 4.80 7.34 -20.46
N SER A 275 3.98 6.88 -19.51
CA SER A 275 2.89 7.69 -18.94
C SER A 275 3.37 8.85 -18.05
N LEU A 276 4.61 8.76 -17.54
CA LEU A 276 5.32 9.79 -16.77
C LEU A 276 6.15 10.72 -17.67
N ASN A 277 6.15 10.57 -18.99
CA ASN A 277 6.98 11.38 -19.89
C ASN A 277 6.67 12.89 -19.82
N THR A 278 5.50 13.28 -19.30
CA THR A 278 5.21 14.68 -18.95
C THR A 278 6.18 15.27 -17.92
N LEU A 279 6.96 14.43 -17.22
CA LEU A 279 8.02 14.80 -16.28
C LEU A 279 9.40 14.94 -16.93
N GLN A 280 9.57 14.72 -18.24
CA GLN A 280 10.88 14.62 -18.92
C GLN A 280 11.80 15.83 -18.65
N HIS A 281 11.25 17.02 -18.39
CA HIS A 281 12.00 18.23 -18.04
C HIS A 281 11.67 18.80 -16.64
N ARG A 282 10.81 18.14 -15.88
CA ARG A 282 10.38 18.62 -14.56
C ARG A 282 11.30 18.06 -13.48
N LYS A 283 11.90 18.95 -12.71
CA LYS A 283 12.61 18.60 -11.49
C LYS A 283 11.62 18.54 -10.33
N MET A 284 11.75 17.53 -9.49
CA MET A 284 10.90 17.34 -8.31
C MET A 284 11.78 17.33 -7.07
N GLU A 285 11.58 18.31 -6.19
CA GLU A 285 12.20 18.36 -4.88
C GLU A 285 11.46 17.44 -3.90
N PHE A 286 12.04 17.20 -2.73
CA PHE A 286 11.49 16.29 -1.74
C PHE A 286 10.06 16.65 -1.31
N GLU A 287 9.75 17.93 -1.09
CA GLU A 287 8.41 18.37 -0.68
C GLU A 287 7.35 18.07 -1.76
N GLU A 288 7.68 18.33 -3.02
CA GLU A 288 6.81 18.02 -4.15
C GLU A 288 6.66 16.51 -4.35
N PHE A 289 7.73 15.75 -4.12
CA PHE A 289 7.68 14.29 -4.15
C PHE A 289 6.78 13.73 -3.05
N CYS A 290 6.91 14.23 -1.81
CA CYS A 290 6.07 13.84 -0.71
C CYS A 290 4.59 14.07 -1.02
N ALA A 291 4.23 15.24 -1.57
CA ALA A 291 2.87 15.52 -2.01
C ALA A 291 2.41 14.63 -3.17
N ALA A 292 3.31 14.28 -4.10
CA ALA A 292 3.00 13.46 -5.26
C ALA A 292 2.86 11.98 -4.95
N ALA A 293 3.56 11.49 -3.93
CA ALA A 293 3.62 10.09 -3.54
C ALA A 293 2.68 9.73 -2.36
N LEU A 294 1.94 10.71 -1.82
CA LEU A 294 1.06 10.51 -0.67
C LEU A 294 -0.20 9.72 -1.06
N SER A 295 -0.56 8.72 -0.26
CA SER A 295 -1.82 8.00 -0.39
C SER A 295 -2.82 8.50 0.65
N VAL A 296 -3.81 9.28 0.20
CA VAL A 296 -4.87 9.82 1.06
C VAL A 296 -5.62 8.68 1.77
N HIS A 297 -5.90 7.59 1.06
CA HIS A 297 -6.59 6.43 1.63
C HIS A 297 -5.79 5.77 2.77
N GLN A 298 -4.47 5.66 2.65
CA GLN A 298 -3.66 5.08 3.72
C GLN A 298 -3.56 6.02 4.93
N LEU A 299 -3.50 7.33 4.71
CA LEU A 299 -3.53 8.30 5.82
C LEU A 299 -4.87 8.29 6.56
N GLU A 300 -5.99 8.11 5.86
CA GLU A 300 -7.32 7.93 6.47
C GLU A 300 -7.42 6.70 7.38
N ALA A 301 -6.51 5.74 7.24
CA ALA A 301 -6.46 4.56 8.09
C ALA A 301 -5.75 4.83 9.43
N LEU A 302 -5.07 5.97 9.56
CA LEU A 302 -4.36 6.35 10.78
C LEU A 302 -5.30 7.05 11.76
N ASP A 303 -5.11 6.80 13.05
CA ASP A 303 -5.90 7.44 14.11
C ASP A 303 -5.79 8.98 14.10
N ARG A 304 -4.67 9.50 13.58
CA ARG A 304 -4.36 10.95 13.50
C ARG A 304 -4.92 11.64 12.25
N TRP A 305 -5.62 10.91 11.36
CA TRP A 305 -6.14 11.45 10.11
C TRP A 305 -6.91 12.76 10.28
N GLU A 306 -7.82 12.82 11.27
CA GLU A 306 -8.68 13.98 11.44
C GLU A 306 -7.88 15.25 11.83
N GLN A 307 -6.84 15.09 12.66
CA GLN A 307 -5.94 16.17 13.01
C GLN A 307 -5.16 16.66 11.78
N HIS A 308 -4.58 15.72 11.02
CA HIS A 308 -3.85 16.03 9.78
C HIS A 308 -4.73 16.74 8.77
N ALA A 309 -5.94 16.22 8.52
CA ALA A 309 -6.87 16.80 7.57
C ALA A 309 -7.27 18.23 7.93
N ARG A 310 -7.56 18.50 9.21
CA ARG A 310 -7.94 19.85 9.68
C ARG A 310 -6.77 20.84 9.56
N SER A 311 -5.59 20.48 10.05
CA SER A 311 -4.40 21.34 9.90
C SER A 311 -4.02 21.57 8.44
N ALA A 312 -4.19 20.55 7.59
CA ALA A 312 -3.93 20.67 6.15
C ALA A 312 -4.92 21.62 5.49
N TYR A 313 -6.18 21.59 5.91
CA TYR A 313 -7.20 22.52 5.42
C TYR A 313 -6.91 23.96 5.87
N GLU A 314 -6.42 24.19 7.08
CA GLU A 314 -6.02 25.53 7.54
C GLU A 314 -4.89 26.11 6.69
N ILE A 315 -3.84 25.32 6.44
CA ILE A 315 -2.73 25.69 5.55
C ILE A 315 -3.26 25.94 4.13
N PHE A 316 -4.12 25.05 3.64
CA PHE A 316 -4.74 25.20 2.33
C PHE A 316 -5.61 26.46 2.26
N ASP A 317 -6.40 26.80 3.28
CA ASP A 317 -7.31 27.95 3.26
C ASP A 317 -6.58 29.30 3.14
N GLN A 318 -5.36 29.35 3.68
CA GLN A 318 -4.47 30.51 3.62
C GLN A 318 -3.73 30.60 2.28
N ASP A 319 -3.09 29.51 1.82
CA ASP A 319 -2.12 29.56 0.73
C ASP A 319 -2.63 29.02 -0.61
N GLY A 320 -3.71 28.21 -0.61
CA GLY A 320 -4.13 27.40 -1.76
C GLY A 320 -5.62 27.44 -2.11
N ASN A 321 -6.48 27.81 -1.16
CA ASN A 321 -7.92 27.84 -1.32
C ASN A 321 -8.33 29.19 -1.91
N ARG A 322 -8.32 29.21 -3.23
CA ARG A 322 -8.85 30.31 -4.02
C ARG A 322 -10.32 30.06 -4.37
N ALA A 323 -11.04 31.13 -4.71
CA ALA A 323 -12.40 31.00 -5.23
C ALA A 323 -12.40 30.03 -6.42
N ILE A 324 -13.31 29.05 -6.39
CA ILE A 324 -13.28 27.94 -7.32
C ILE A 324 -13.72 28.41 -8.70
N VAL A 325 -12.86 28.20 -9.70
CA VAL A 325 -13.28 28.20 -11.09
C VAL A 325 -13.92 26.84 -11.36
N ILE A 326 -15.24 26.82 -11.56
CA ILE A 326 -16.05 25.59 -11.70
C ILE A 326 -15.46 24.63 -12.74
N GLN A 327 -14.86 25.15 -13.80
CA GLN A 327 -14.19 24.38 -14.84
C GLN A 327 -12.98 23.58 -14.35
N GLU A 328 -12.19 24.09 -13.39
CA GLU A 328 -11.04 23.38 -12.82
C GLU A 328 -11.49 22.17 -12.00
N LEU A 329 -12.55 22.34 -11.20
CA LEU A 329 -13.12 21.26 -10.40
C LEU A 329 -13.89 20.24 -11.26
N ALA A 330 -14.60 20.71 -12.31
CA ALA A 330 -15.24 19.83 -13.29
C ALA A 330 -14.22 18.97 -14.05
N SER A 331 -13.08 19.55 -14.44
CA SER A 331 -11.97 18.82 -15.05
C SER A 331 -11.36 17.79 -14.11
N GLU A 332 -11.20 18.10 -12.82
CA GLU A 332 -10.65 17.17 -11.82
C GLU A 332 -11.63 16.03 -11.50
N LEU A 333 -12.94 16.24 -11.63
CA LEU A 333 -13.97 15.23 -11.34
C LEU A 333 -14.46 14.50 -12.60
N ALA A 334 -13.96 14.85 -13.78
CA ALA A 334 -14.44 14.40 -15.08
C ALA A 334 -15.96 14.51 -15.26
N LEU A 335 -16.56 15.58 -14.73
CA LEU A 335 -17.98 15.86 -14.92
C LEU A 335 -18.17 16.39 -16.34
N GLY A 336 -19.03 15.72 -17.13
CA GLY A 336 -19.38 16.18 -18.47
C GLY A 336 -20.06 17.55 -18.45
N PRO A 337 -20.04 18.31 -19.56
CA PRO A 337 -20.61 19.66 -19.65
C PRO A 337 -22.13 19.71 -19.39
N SER A 338 -22.81 18.56 -19.36
CA SER A 338 -24.24 18.39 -19.15
C SER A 338 -24.65 18.21 -17.68
N ILE A 339 -23.71 18.01 -16.75
CA ILE A 339 -24.03 17.89 -15.32
C ILE A 339 -24.08 19.29 -14.71
N PRO A 340 -25.18 19.72 -14.06
CA PRO A 340 -25.22 21.00 -13.37
C PRO A 340 -24.28 20.94 -12.16
N VAL A 341 -23.03 21.37 -12.39
CA VAL A 341 -21.95 21.33 -11.41
C VAL A 341 -22.33 22.11 -10.14
N HIS A 342 -23.14 23.17 -10.27
CA HIS A 342 -23.72 23.92 -9.14
C HIS A 342 -24.61 23.09 -8.20
N ALA A 343 -25.36 22.11 -8.71
CA ALA A 343 -26.24 21.28 -7.88
C ALA A 343 -25.45 20.22 -7.09
N VAL A 344 -24.34 19.74 -7.63
CA VAL A 344 -23.46 18.73 -7.01
C VAL A 344 -22.50 19.37 -5.99
N LEU A 345 -22.14 20.64 -6.19
CA LEU A 345 -21.13 21.34 -5.41
C LEU A 345 -21.67 22.23 -4.28
N ASN A 346 -22.98 22.26 -4.05
CA ASN A 346 -23.56 23.17 -3.05
C ASN A 346 -22.97 22.95 -1.64
N ASP A 347 -22.66 21.70 -1.27
CA ASP A 347 -22.03 21.36 0.01
C ASP A 347 -20.50 21.49 0.01
N TRP A 348 -19.89 21.64 -1.17
CA TRP A 348 -18.44 21.65 -1.36
C TRP A 348 -17.88 23.07 -1.41
N ILE A 349 -18.72 24.06 -1.71
CA ILE A 349 -18.34 25.45 -1.84
C ILE A 349 -18.98 26.26 -0.73
N ARG A 350 -18.18 27.11 -0.08
CA ARG A 350 -18.65 28.07 0.91
C ARG A 350 -19.41 29.19 0.21
N HIS A 351 -20.67 29.42 0.60
CA HIS A 351 -21.53 30.44 -0.01
C HIS A 351 -21.01 31.88 0.13
N GLY A 352 -20.18 32.17 1.15
CA GLY A 352 -19.70 33.52 1.41
C GLY A 352 -18.56 34.00 0.51
N ASP A 353 -17.63 33.11 0.15
CA ASP A 353 -16.38 33.47 -0.55
C ASP A 353 -16.12 32.63 -1.82
N GLY A 354 -16.98 31.65 -2.12
CA GLY A 354 -16.81 30.77 -3.28
C GLY A 354 -15.61 29.82 -3.17
N LYS A 355 -15.02 29.67 -1.98
CA LYS A 355 -13.89 28.77 -1.71
C LYS A 355 -14.37 27.35 -1.38
N LEU A 356 -13.47 26.36 -1.43
CA LEU A 356 -13.79 25.01 -0.99
C LEU A 356 -14.08 24.99 0.52
N SER A 357 -15.13 24.28 0.91
CA SER A 357 -15.38 23.89 2.31
C SER A 357 -14.42 22.76 2.72
N PHE A 358 -14.31 22.48 4.02
CA PHE A 358 -13.54 21.34 4.52
C PHE A 358 -13.98 20.02 3.88
N ARG A 359 -15.29 19.82 3.70
CA ARG A 359 -15.85 18.64 3.04
C ARG A 359 -15.43 18.58 1.56
N GLY A 360 -15.45 19.72 0.86
CA GLY A 360 -14.95 19.83 -0.51
C GLY A 360 -13.45 19.53 -0.62
N PHE A 361 -12.65 20.02 0.33
CA PHE A 361 -11.21 19.75 0.42
C PHE A 361 -10.92 18.24 0.56
N ILE A 362 -11.60 17.53 1.46
CA ILE A 362 -11.42 16.08 1.61
C ILE A 362 -11.77 15.34 0.31
N LYS A 363 -12.83 15.76 -0.38
CA LYS A 363 -13.20 15.17 -1.68
C LYS A 363 -12.17 15.47 -2.77
N LEU A 364 -11.60 16.68 -2.78
CA LEU A 364 -10.55 17.08 -3.71
C LEU A 364 -9.27 16.24 -3.53
N LEU A 365 -8.88 15.92 -2.29
CA LEU A 365 -7.70 15.09 -2.02
C LEU A 365 -7.78 13.72 -2.72
N HIS A 366 -8.94 13.06 -2.63
CA HIS A 366 -9.21 11.80 -3.31
C HIS A 366 -9.20 11.91 -4.84
N GLY A 367 -9.55 13.08 -5.38
CA GLY A 367 -9.67 13.33 -6.82
C GLY A 367 -10.70 12.42 -7.50
N MET A 368 -10.49 12.10 -8.78
CA MET A 368 -11.32 11.13 -9.51
C MET A 368 -11.34 9.78 -8.78
N SER A 369 -12.47 9.46 -8.13
CA SER A 369 -12.71 8.09 -7.69
C SER A 369 -12.96 7.23 -8.92
N SER A 370 -12.13 6.21 -9.14
CA SER A 370 -12.33 5.19 -10.18
C SER A 370 -13.67 4.43 -10.08
N ARG A 371 -14.46 4.67 -9.02
CA ARG A 371 -15.82 4.14 -8.84
C ARG A 371 -16.93 4.92 -9.56
N GLY A 372 -16.63 6.02 -10.25
CA GLY A 372 -17.61 6.75 -11.06
C GLY A 372 -17.95 6.10 -12.41
N MET A 373 -17.17 5.14 -12.90
CA MET A 373 -17.35 4.56 -14.24
C MET A 373 -18.19 3.27 -14.29
N THR A 374 -18.90 2.91 -13.22
CA THR A 374 -19.89 1.83 -13.29
C THR A 374 -21.30 2.38 -13.46
N LYS A 375 -21.71 2.41 -14.74
CA LYS A 375 -23.08 2.32 -15.27
C LYS A 375 -24.12 3.29 -14.70
N ALA A 376 -24.38 4.36 -15.46
CA ALA A 376 -25.77 4.77 -15.67
C ALA A 376 -26.51 3.64 -16.41
N PRO A 377 -27.81 3.41 -16.12
CA PRO A 377 -28.56 2.23 -16.53
C PRO A 377 -28.60 1.98 -18.04
#